data_AF-A0A813W4U2-F1
#
_entry.id   AF-A0A813W4U2-F1
#
_cell.length_a   1.000
_cell.length_b   1.000
_cell.length_c   1.000
_cell.angle_alpha   90.00
_cell.angle_beta   90.00
_cell.angle_gamma   90.00
#
_symmetry.space_group_name_H-M   'P 1'
#
loop_
_entity.id
_entity.type
_entity.pdbx_description
1 polymer ?
#
loop_
_entity_poly.entity_id
_entity_poly.type
_entity_poly.pdbx_seq_one_letter_code
_entity_poly.pdbx_strand_id
1 'polypeptide(L)' 'MQQYDIHTGLKTPTHVGRPPWKVLFSKFKAEHKSTSVFLTGNTLLASQVKRCCDELGFAFRHEPGF' A
#
# COMPACT_ATOMS: atom_id res chain seq x y z
N MET A 1 23.99 14.87 -5.31
CA MET A 1 24.36 13.47 -4.99
C MET A 1 23.07 12.75 -4.64
N GLN A 2 22.70 11.65 -5.31
CA GLN A 2 21.49 10.91 -4.96
C GLN A 2 21.78 10.11 -3.68
N GLN A 3 21.01 10.34 -2.62
CA GLN A 3 21.20 9.66 -1.34
C GLN A 3 20.51 8.29 -1.41
N TYR A 4 21.31 7.23 -1.43
CA TYR A 4 20.85 5.85 -1.33
C TYR A 4 21.09 5.36 0.09
N ASP A 5 20.23 4.48 0.58
CA ASP A 5 20.46 3.80 1.85
C ASP A 5 21.70 2.88 1.72
N ILE A 6 22.63 3.00 2.67
CA ILE A 6 23.95 2.32 2.57
C ILE A 6 23.85 0.80 2.75
N HIS A 7 22.80 0.31 3.42
CA HIS A 7 22.66 -1.11 3.75
C HIS A 7 21.89 -1.86 2.67
N THR A 8 20.86 -1.22 2.11
CA THR A 8 19.96 -1.81 1.12
C THR A 8 20.28 -1.38 -0.32
N GLY A 9 21.01 -0.28 -0.50
CA GLY A 9 21.28 0.33 -1.81
C GLY A 9 20.05 0.98 -2.46
N LEU A 10 18.92 1.03 -1.75
CA LEU A 10 17.67 1.54 -2.29
C LEU A 10 17.59 3.07 -2.17
N LYS A 11 17.00 3.71 -3.19
CA LYS A 11 16.61 5.13 -3.12
C LYS A 11 15.37 5.34 -2.26
N THR A 12 14.51 4.33 -2.20
CA THR A 12 13.26 4.37 -1.43
C THR A 12 13.57 4.25 0.06
N PRO A 13 13.11 5.19 0.90
CA PRO A 13 13.34 5.11 2.34
C PRO A 13 12.58 3.93 2.96
N THR A 14 13.23 3.25 3.90
CA THR A 14 12.56 2.24 4.73
C THR A 14 11.77 2.94 5.83
N HIS A 15 10.47 2.64 5.92
CA HIS A 15 9.60 3.13 6.99
C HIS A 15 9.38 2.07 8.05
N VAL A 16 9.54 2.44 9.32
CA VAL A 16 9.37 1.53 10.47
C VAL A 16 7.93 1.56 10.96
N GLY A 17 7.37 0.39 11.26
CA GLY A 17 6.03 0.23 11.84
C GLY A 17 4.96 -0.23 10.86
N ARG A 18 3.69 -0.13 11.28
CA ARG A 18 2.54 -0.50 10.44
C ARG A 18 2.32 0.55 9.35
N PRO A 19 2.04 0.17 8.09
CA PRO A 19 1.75 1.14 7.05
C PRO A 19 0.46 1.94 7.36
N PRO A 20 0.47 3.28 7.19
CA PRO A 20 -0.70 4.13 7.42
C PRO A 20 -1.65 4.09 6.20
N TRP A 21 -2.28 2.93 5.96
CA TRP A 21 -3.07 2.64 4.75
C TRP A 21 -4.06 3.74 4.36
N LYS A 22 -4.81 4.27 5.34
CA LYS A 22 -5.82 5.31 5.09
C LYS A 22 -5.20 6.60 4.54
N VAL A 23 -4.12 7.09 5.15
CA VAL A 23 -3.44 8.32 4.70
C VAL A 23 -2.82 8.11 3.32
N LEU A 24 -2.20 6.95 3.11
CA LEU A 24 -1.61 6.60 1.82
C LEU A 24 -2.68 6.57 0.72
N PHE A 25 -3.77 5.86 0.94
CA PHE A 25 -4.84 5.68 -0.05
C PHE A 25 -5.62 6.97 -0.33
N SER A 26 -5.83 7.82 0.68
CA SER A 26 -6.45 9.13 0.47
C SER A 26 -5.65 10.02 -0.50
N LYS A 27 -4.31 9.94 -0.50
CA LYS A 27 -3.49 10.65 -1.48
C LYS A 27 -3.76 10.13 -2.90
N PHE A 28 -3.75 8.81 -3.09
CA PHE A 28 -4.08 8.21 -4.39
C PHE A 28 -5.49 8.56 -4.86
N LYS A 29 -6.47 8.68 -3.96
CA LYS A 29 -7.83 9.10 -4.30
C LYS A 29 -7.88 10.53 -4.82
N ALA A 30 -7.07 11.42 -4.24
CA ALA A 30 -6.99 12.81 -4.67
C ALA A 30 -6.29 12.97 -6.03
N GLU A 31 -5.29 12.13 -6.30
CA GLU A 31 -4.45 12.21 -7.49
C GLU A 31 -5.00 11.44 -8.70
N HIS A 32 -5.81 10.40 -8.47
CA HIS A 32 -6.25 9.48 -9.53
C HIS A 32 -7.76 9.25 -9.54
N LYS A 33 -8.33 9.16 -10.76
CA LYS A 33 -9.76 8.91 -10.97
C LYS A 33 -10.20 7.50 -10.56
N SER A 34 -9.36 6.49 -10.79
CA SER A 34 -9.61 5.09 -10.45
C SER A 34 -8.33 4.43 -9.93
N THR A 35 -8.50 3.56 -8.93
CA THR A 35 -7.39 2.86 -8.27
C THR A 35 -7.78 1.41 -8.01
N SER A 36 -6.89 0.49 -8.37
CA SER A 36 -7.00 -0.94 -8.07
C SER A 36 -5.87 -1.36 -7.14
N VAL A 37 -6.20 -2.08 -6.08
CA VAL A 37 -5.26 -2.56 -5.07
C VAL A 37 -5.20 -4.08 -5.13
N PHE A 38 -3.98 -4.60 -5.32
CA PHE A 38 -3.69 -6.03 -5.30
C PHE A 38 -2.85 -6.32 -4.06
N LEU A 39 -3.23 -7.35 -3.30
CA LEU A 39 -2.49 -7.77 -2.11
C LEU A 39 -2.27 -9.28 -2.15
N THR A 40 -1.05 -9.71 -1.85
CA THR A 40 -0.76 -11.10 -1.46
C THR A 40 -0.23 -11.13 -0.03
N GLY A 41 -0.63 -12.12 0.75
CA GLY A 41 -0.26 -12.22 2.18
C GLY A 41 -1.41 -12.65 3.09
N ASN A 42 -1.25 -12.39 4.39
CA ASN A 42 -2.17 -12.91 5.40
C ASN A 42 -3.58 -12.27 5.30
N THR A 43 -4.58 -13.03 5.75
CA THR A 43 -6.00 -12.65 5.67
C THR A 43 -6.37 -11.47 6.58
N LEU A 44 -5.66 -11.29 7.70
CA LEU A 44 -5.91 -10.17 8.62
C LEU A 44 -5.52 -8.82 7.98
N LEU A 45 -4.34 -8.77 7.36
CA LEU A 45 -3.86 -7.62 6.61
C LEU A 45 -4.76 -7.36 5.40
N ALA A 46 -5.15 -8.42 4.68
CA ALA A 46 -6.10 -8.31 3.58
C ALA A 46 -7.41 -7.67 4.02
N SER A 47 -7.97 -8.09 5.16
CA SER A 47 -9.20 -7.52 5.71
C SER A 47 -9.04 -6.04 6.05
N GLN A 48 -7.90 -5.65 6.65
CA GLN A 48 -7.61 -4.26 6.98
C GLN A 48 -7.48 -3.38 5.72
N VAL A 49 -6.72 -3.84 4.73
CA VAL A 49 -6.50 -3.11 3.47
C VAL A 49 -7.81 -3.01 2.69
N LYS A 50 -8.57 -4.11 2.59
CA LYS A 50 -9.88 -4.15 1.93
C LYS A 50 -10.84 -3.13 2.54
N ARG A 51 -10.92 -3.04 3.88
CA ARG A 51 -11.77 -2.03 4.54
C ARG A 51 -11.40 -0.61 4.09
N CYS A 52 -10.11 -0.28 3.99
CA CYS A 52 -9.68 1.02 3.49
C CYS A 52 -10.04 1.22 2.00
N CYS A 53 -9.95 0.18 1.18
CA CYS A 53 -10.38 0.23 -0.22
C CYS A 53 -11.89 0.48 -0.33
N ASP A 54 -12.71 -0.23 0.45
CA ASP A 54 -14.16 -0.10 0.46
C ASP A 54 -14.57 1.34 0.86
N GLU A 55 -13.93 1.93 1.89
CA GLU A 55 -14.17 3.32 2.32
C GLU A 55 -13.87 4.36 1.24
N LEU A 56 -12.95 4.07 0.31
CA LEU A 56 -12.48 5.02 -0.72
C LEU A 56 -13.01 4.70 -2.13
N GLY A 57 -13.76 3.59 -2.28
CA GLY A 57 -14.27 3.10 -3.55
C GLY A 57 -13.18 2.59 -4.49
N PHE A 58 -12.15 1.93 -3.95
CA PHE A 58 -11.09 1.28 -4.74
C PHE A 58 -11.46 -0.17 -5.05
N ALA A 59 -11.08 -0.64 -6.25
CA ALA A 59 -11.16 -2.07 -6.55
C ALA A 59 -10.09 -2.81 -5.74
N PHE A 60 -10.44 -3.92 -5.10
CA PHE A 60 -9.51 -4.71 -4.30
C PHE A 60 -9.52 -6.18 -4.71
N ARG A 61 -8.33 -6.77 -4.87
CA ARG A 61 -8.17 -8.20 -5.12
C ARG A 61 -7.11 -8.79 -4.19
N HIS A 62 -7.51 -9.83 -3.45
CA HIS A 62 -6.58 -10.66 -2.68
C HIS A 62 -6.07 -11.75 -3.60
N GLU A 63 -4.79 -11.67 -3.97
CA GLU A 63 -4.13 -12.65 -4.81
C GLU A 63 -3.52 -13.77 -3.93
N PRO A 64 -3.53 -15.02 -4.40
CA PRO A 64 -2.84 -16.11 -3.73
C PRO A 64 -1.33 -15.82 -3.61
N GLY A 65 -0.72 -16.27 -2.52
CA GLY A 65 0.74 -16.33 -2.42
C GLY A 65 1.28 -17.47 -3.28
N PHE A 66 2.39 -17.23 -3.97
CA PHE A 66 3.16 -18.29 -4.64
C PHE A 66 3.96 -19.11 -3.63
#